data_AF-A0A934ZEQ8-F1
#
_entry.id   AF-A0A934ZEQ8-F1
#
_cell.length_a   1.000
_cell.length_b   1.000
_cell.length_c   1.000
_cell.angle_alpha   90.00
_cell.angle_beta   90.00
_cell.angle_gamma   90.00
#
_symmetry.space_group_name_H-M   'P 1'
#
loop_
_entity.id
_entity.type
_entity.pdbx_description
1 polymer ?
#
loop_
_entity_poly.entity_id
_entity_poly.type
_entity_poly.pdbx_seq_one_letter_code
_entity_poly.pdbx_strand_id
1 'polypeptide(L)'
;MTSPVVTRLLKSNRSVVQHIETNAERLDEKLKALLKPHLRSGEKMPDFALVLTLMGRLLAAQGSELAAADDANEAEKLDDPALLRALEDANESLYKVTTRAREMLAGAFTSKALASLGFKGDTPRSPDTLVRFATNVLAALDSHTLTPVDDGASVDVKKLVKRLEPARDKVHALAGDALREARELQQTQAARNSAIERAVEAFNGVAGAASALLDLVGETALAERTRPSARRSGVTQTEEEDPPVDPTPTA
;
A
#
# COMPACT_ATOMS: atom_id res chain seq x y z
N MET A 1 6.30 3.61 -9.89
CA MET A 1 7.70 4.12 -9.89
C MET A 1 8.38 3.51 -8.67
N THR A 2 9.46 2.73 -8.83
CA THR A 2 10.09 2.02 -7.69
C THR A 2 10.52 2.98 -6.60
N SER A 3 10.19 2.67 -5.35
CA SER A 3 10.47 3.56 -4.22
C SER A 3 11.98 3.80 -4.05
N PRO A 4 12.43 5.04 -3.78
CA PRO A 4 13.85 5.33 -3.53
C PRO A 4 14.47 4.51 -2.39
N VAL A 5 13.65 4.14 -1.39
CA VAL A 5 14.07 3.27 -0.29
C VAL A 5 14.34 1.86 -0.78
N VAL A 6 13.42 1.30 -1.58
CA VAL A 6 13.52 -0.06 -2.14
C VAL A 6 14.70 -0.15 -3.10
N THR A 7 14.84 0.81 -4.02
CA THR A 7 15.96 0.85 -4.96
C THR A 7 17.32 0.85 -4.24
N ARG A 8 17.45 1.64 -3.17
CA ARG A 8 18.68 1.69 -2.37
C ARG A 8 18.96 0.35 -1.70
N LEU A 9 17.98 -0.21 -1.00
CA LEU A 9 18.13 -1.49 -0.30
C LEU A 9 18.46 -2.64 -1.27
N LEU A 10 17.84 -2.69 -2.45
CA LEU A 10 18.15 -3.68 -3.48
C LEU A 10 19.55 -3.50 -4.09
N LYS A 11 20.06 -2.27 -4.16
CA LYS A 11 21.45 -2.00 -4.56
C LYS A 11 22.40 -2.55 -3.50
N SER A 12 22.17 -2.23 -2.23
CA SER A 12 22.99 -2.70 -1.09
C SER A 12 23.00 -4.22 -0.97
N ASN A 13 21.83 -4.86 -1.10
CA ASN A 13 21.72 -6.32 -1.09
C ASN A 13 22.57 -6.95 -2.20
N ARG A 14 22.45 -6.46 -3.44
CA ARG A 14 23.25 -6.97 -4.57
C ARG A 14 24.75 -6.80 -4.35
N SER A 15 25.17 -5.65 -3.81
CA SER A 15 26.56 -5.37 -3.48
C SER A 15 27.13 -6.41 -2.49
N VAL A 16 26.42 -6.68 -1.40
CA VAL A 16 26.84 -7.66 -0.39
C VAL A 16 26.83 -9.09 -0.96
N VAL A 17 25.80 -9.48 -1.72
CA VAL A 17 25.75 -10.80 -2.38
C VAL A 17 26.95 -10.98 -3.29
N GLN A 18 27.26 -9.99 -4.14
CA GLN A 18 28.42 -10.04 -5.04
C GLN A 18 29.74 -10.17 -4.26
N HIS A 19 29.88 -9.45 -3.15
CA HIS A 19 31.06 -9.56 -2.29
C HIS A 19 31.19 -10.96 -1.67
N ILE A 20 30.09 -11.55 -1.21
CA ILE A 20 30.05 -12.92 -0.68
C ILE A 20 30.46 -13.93 -1.75
N GLU A 21 29.81 -13.89 -2.93
CA GLU A 21 30.06 -14.84 -4.01
C GLU A 21 31.51 -14.78 -4.52
N THR A 22 32.07 -13.57 -4.63
CA THR A 22 33.44 -13.36 -5.11
C THR A 22 34.49 -13.88 -4.12
N ASN A 23 34.19 -13.89 -2.81
CA ASN A 23 35.17 -14.12 -1.76
C ASN A 23 34.95 -15.40 -0.96
N ALA A 24 33.89 -16.16 -1.21
CA ALA A 24 33.49 -17.32 -0.40
C ALA A 24 34.60 -18.39 -0.29
N GLU A 25 35.21 -18.78 -1.41
CA GLU A 25 36.28 -19.79 -1.42
C GLU A 25 37.53 -19.30 -0.67
N ARG A 26 37.93 -18.06 -0.93
CA ARG A 26 39.09 -17.44 -0.26
C ARG A 26 38.88 -17.30 1.25
N LEU A 27 37.66 -16.95 1.68
CA LEU A 27 37.28 -16.90 3.08
C LEU A 27 37.29 -18.29 3.72
N ASP A 28 36.78 -19.30 3.01
CA ASP A 28 36.79 -20.69 3.47
C ASP A 28 38.21 -21.20 3.73
N GLU A 29 39.13 -21.02 2.77
CA GLU A 29 40.53 -21.42 2.93
C GLU A 29 41.16 -20.75 4.17
N LYS A 30 40.96 -19.45 4.33
CA LYS A 30 41.54 -18.69 5.45
C LYS A 30 40.93 -19.06 6.80
N LEU A 31 39.61 -19.22 6.88
CA LEU A 31 38.92 -19.65 8.10
C LEU A 31 39.33 -21.06 8.49
N LYS A 32 39.43 -21.98 7.53
CA LYS A 32 39.93 -23.34 7.77
C LYS A 32 41.37 -23.31 8.27
N ALA A 33 42.25 -22.51 7.66
CA ALA A 33 43.63 -22.36 8.11
C ALA A 33 43.72 -21.82 9.55
N LEU A 34 42.91 -20.81 9.89
CA LEU A 34 42.84 -20.20 11.21
C LEU A 34 42.32 -21.17 12.29
N LEU A 35 41.26 -21.93 11.98
CA LEU A 35 40.55 -22.76 12.97
C LEU A 35 41.11 -24.18 13.09
N LYS A 36 41.84 -24.68 12.08
CA LYS A 36 42.41 -26.04 12.08
C LYS A 36 43.24 -26.39 13.32
N PRO A 37 44.08 -25.50 13.89
CA PRO A 37 44.82 -25.79 15.12
C PRO A 37 43.93 -26.06 16.34
N HIS A 38 42.66 -25.64 16.30
CA HIS A 38 41.71 -25.78 17.39
C HIS A 38 40.77 -26.99 17.23
N LEU A 39 40.89 -27.76 16.14
CA LEU A 39 40.07 -28.92 15.84
C LEU A 39 40.48 -30.12 16.71
N ARG A 40 39.52 -30.75 17.40
CA ARG A 40 39.77 -31.93 18.24
C ARG A 40 39.67 -33.23 17.43
N SER A 41 40.21 -34.31 17.99
CA SER A 41 40.11 -35.65 17.39
C SER A 41 38.64 -36.05 17.20
N GLY A 42 38.30 -36.46 15.98
CA GLY A 42 36.93 -36.86 15.60
C GLY A 42 36.04 -35.72 15.09
N GLU A 43 36.45 -34.45 15.21
CA GLU A 43 35.71 -33.31 14.67
C GLU A 43 36.02 -33.09 13.17
N LYS A 44 35.04 -32.54 12.43
CA LYS A 44 35.21 -32.15 11.01
C LYS A 44 35.15 -30.63 10.89
N MET A 45 36.00 -30.10 10.02
CA MET A 45 35.98 -28.67 9.69
C MET A 45 34.69 -28.33 8.91
N PRO A 46 33.99 -27.22 9.25
CA PRO A 46 32.84 -26.77 8.46
C PRO A 46 33.21 -26.39 7.02
N ASP A 47 32.21 -26.42 6.15
CA ASP A 47 32.28 -25.81 4.81
C ASP A 47 31.80 -24.36 4.91
N PHE A 48 32.72 -23.43 5.13
CA PHE A 48 32.39 -22.02 5.30
C PHE A 48 31.98 -21.38 3.97
N ALA A 49 32.49 -21.87 2.84
CA ALA A 49 32.07 -21.41 1.52
C ALA A 49 30.58 -21.70 1.29
N LEU A 50 30.11 -22.89 1.66
CA LEU A 50 28.68 -23.21 1.59
C LEU A 50 27.85 -22.32 2.52
N VAL A 51 28.29 -22.09 3.77
CA VAL A 51 27.58 -21.20 4.71
C VAL A 51 27.43 -19.80 4.13
N LEU A 52 28.51 -19.21 3.63
CA LEU A 52 28.50 -17.89 2.98
C LEU A 52 27.58 -17.87 1.75
N THR A 53 27.63 -18.91 0.92
CA THR A 53 26.75 -19.04 -0.24
C THR A 53 25.28 -19.08 0.17
N LEU A 54 24.92 -19.79 1.24
CA LEU A 54 23.55 -19.83 1.76
C LEU A 54 23.10 -18.47 2.29
N MET A 55 23.99 -17.71 2.94
CA MET A 55 23.71 -16.33 3.36
C MET A 55 23.46 -15.40 2.16
N GLY A 56 24.27 -15.52 1.10
CA GLY A 56 24.06 -14.78 -0.15
C GLY A 56 22.70 -15.11 -0.79
N ARG A 57 22.35 -16.40 -0.85
CA ARG A 57 21.04 -16.85 -1.37
C ARG A 57 19.86 -16.35 -0.54
N LEU A 58 19.98 -16.35 0.79
CA LEU A 58 18.96 -15.75 1.67
C LEU A 58 18.75 -14.27 1.33
N LEU A 59 19.84 -13.50 1.23
CA LEU A 59 19.76 -12.08 0.94
C LEU A 59 19.19 -11.79 -0.46
N ALA A 60 19.56 -12.60 -1.46
CA ALA A 60 19.01 -12.52 -2.81
C ALA A 60 17.50 -12.84 -2.84
N ALA A 61 17.07 -13.88 -2.12
CA ALA A 61 15.66 -14.25 -2.01
C ALA A 61 14.83 -13.12 -1.37
N GLN A 62 15.31 -12.55 -0.26
CA GLN A 62 14.64 -11.42 0.39
C GLN A 62 14.60 -10.16 -0.50
N GLY A 63 15.65 -9.93 -1.30
CA GLY A 63 15.64 -8.88 -2.32
C GLY A 63 14.59 -9.11 -3.41
N SER A 64 14.43 -10.35 -3.88
CA SER A 64 13.41 -10.70 -4.87
C SER A 64 11.99 -10.56 -4.31
N GLU A 65 11.75 -10.98 -3.07
CA GLU A 65 10.45 -10.79 -2.39
C GLU A 65 10.11 -9.30 -2.22
N LEU A 66 11.10 -8.48 -1.86
CA LEU A 66 10.91 -7.04 -1.73
C LEU A 66 10.55 -6.39 -3.08
N ALA A 67 11.26 -6.74 -4.16
CA ALA A 67 10.97 -6.21 -5.49
C ALA A 67 9.54 -6.56 -5.91
N ALA A 68 9.14 -7.83 -5.76
CA ALA A 68 7.79 -8.29 -6.10
C ALA A 68 6.70 -7.58 -5.27
N ALA A 69 6.95 -7.33 -3.98
CA ALA A 69 6.01 -6.63 -3.12
C ALA A 69 5.91 -5.11 -3.44
N ASP A 70 7.01 -4.46 -3.84
CA ASP A 70 6.99 -3.06 -4.30
C ASP A 70 6.22 -2.95 -5.62
N ASP A 71 6.48 -3.86 -6.58
CA ASP A 71 5.79 -3.90 -7.87
C ASP A 71 4.29 -4.14 -7.71
N ALA A 72 3.88 -5.08 -6.85
CA ALA A 72 2.46 -5.35 -6.58
C ALA A 72 1.75 -4.14 -5.97
N ASN A 73 2.38 -3.45 -5.01
CA ASN A 73 1.83 -2.25 -4.40
C ASN A 73 1.78 -1.06 -5.37
N GLU A 74 2.75 -0.94 -6.28
CA GLU A 74 2.72 0.11 -7.30
C GLU A 74 1.69 -0.17 -8.40
N ALA A 75 1.48 -1.43 -8.77
CA ALA A 75 0.41 -1.82 -9.69
C ALA A 75 -0.97 -1.44 -9.12
N GLU A 76 -1.22 -1.76 -7.86
CA GLU A 76 -2.48 -1.44 -7.18
C GLU A 76 -2.79 0.07 -7.21
N LYS A 77 -1.82 0.94 -6.88
CA LYS A 77 -2.01 2.40 -6.89
C LYS A 77 -2.35 3.00 -8.26
N LEU A 78 -2.01 2.32 -9.35
CA LEU A 78 -2.20 2.86 -10.70
C LEU A 78 -3.65 2.71 -11.20
N ASP A 79 -4.42 1.79 -10.62
CA ASP A 79 -5.77 1.47 -11.09
C ASP A 79 -6.86 2.41 -10.52
N ASP A 80 -6.58 3.10 -9.40
CA ASP A 80 -7.54 3.87 -8.61
C ASP A 80 -8.17 5.14 -9.27
N PRO A 81 -7.51 5.94 -10.14
CA PRO A 81 -8.01 7.27 -10.50
C PRO A 81 -9.34 7.29 -11.26
N ALA A 82 -9.67 6.20 -11.97
CA ALA A 82 -10.90 6.11 -12.74
C ALA A 82 -12.13 5.84 -11.85
N LEU A 83 -12.00 4.96 -10.85
CA LEU A 83 -13.10 4.64 -9.94
C LEU A 83 -13.46 5.85 -9.08
N LEU A 84 -12.45 6.55 -8.54
CA LEU A 84 -12.68 7.72 -7.69
C LEU A 84 -13.42 8.83 -8.43
N ARG A 85 -13.03 9.11 -9.68
CA ARG A 85 -13.75 10.07 -10.53
C ARG A 85 -15.19 9.62 -10.82
N ALA A 86 -15.39 8.34 -11.14
CA ALA A 86 -16.72 7.80 -11.38
C ALA A 86 -17.63 7.91 -10.13
N LEU A 87 -17.07 7.68 -8.94
CA LEU A 87 -17.76 7.85 -7.67
C LEU A 87 -18.11 9.33 -7.41
N GLU A 88 -17.18 10.25 -7.63
CA GLU A 88 -17.42 11.70 -7.50
C GLU A 88 -18.55 12.16 -8.43
N ASP A 89 -18.50 11.78 -9.71
CA ASP A 89 -19.51 12.12 -10.71
C ASP A 89 -20.88 11.54 -10.34
N ALA A 90 -20.91 10.27 -9.89
CA ALA A 90 -22.14 9.63 -9.46
C ALA A 90 -22.71 10.29 -8.20
N ASN A 91 -21.86 10.65 -7.24
CA ASN A 91 -22.25 11.31 -5.99
C ASN A 91 -22.83 12.71 -6.26
N GLU A 92 -22.19 13.50 -7.12
CA GLU A 92 -22.68 14.80 -7.53
C GLU A 92 -24.02 14.68 -8.30
N SER A 93 -24.17 13.65 -9.13
CA SER A 93 -25.44 13.35 -9.81
C SER A 93 -26.56 13.03 -8.81
N LEU A 94 -26.31 12.14 -7.84
CA LEU A 94 -27.26 11.81 -6.78
C LEU A 94 -27.61 13.05 -5.94
N TYR A 95 -26.63 13.89 -5.62
CA TYR A 95 -26.85 15.12 -4.87
C TYR A 95 -27.80 16.07 -5.62
N LYS A 96 -27.55 16.28 -6.92
CA LYS A 96 -28.40 17.09 -7.80
C LYS A 96 -29.82 16.54 -7.91
N VAL A 97 -29.96 15.23 -8.11
CA VAL A 97 -31.29 14.59 -8.20
C VAL A 97 -32.05 14.71 -6.89
N THR A 98 -31.39 14.50 -5.76
CA THR A 98 -31.97 14.60 -4.41
C THR A 98 -32.40 16.02 -4.08
N THR A 99 -31.58 17.01 -4.40
CA THR A 99 -31.90 18.43 -4.19
C THR A 99 -33.06 18.87 -5.06
N ARG A 100 -33.07 18.49 -6.34
CA ARG A 100 -34.19 18.77 -7.25
C ARG A 100 -35.49 18.10 -6.80
N ALA A 101 -35.42 16.87 -6.29
CA ALA A 101 -36.59 16.18 -5.73
C ALA A 101 -37.15 16.95 -4.53
N ARG A 102 -36.29 17.42 -3.61
CA ARG A 102 -36.68 18.28 -2.49
C ARG A 102 -37.39 19.55 -2.97
N GLU A 103 -36.82 20.26 -3.93
CA GLU A 103 -37.39 21.50 -4.48
C GLU A 103 -38.78 21.26 -5.11
N MET A 104 -38.92 20.20 -5.92
CA MET A 104 -40.20 19.83 -6.52
C MET A 104 -41.27 19.50 -5.47
N LEU A 105 -40.89 18.75 -4.43
CA LEU A 105 -41.79 18.39 -3.34
C LEU A 105 -42.14 19.61 -2.47
N ALA A 106 -41.20 20.53 -2.25
CA ALA A 106 -41.44 21.78 -1.51
C ALA A 106 -42.43 22.71 -2.20
N GLY A 107 -42.46 22.70 -3.54
CA GLY A 107 -43.42 23.47 -4.32
C GLY A 107 -44.86 22.94 -4.26
N ALA A 108 -45.07 21.68 -3.82
CA ALA A 108 -46.38 21.03 -3.84
C ALA A 108 -46.90 20.61 -2.46
N PHE A 109 -46.02 20.46 -1.47
CA PHE A 109 -46.33 19.90 -0.15
C PHE A 109 -45.83 20.80 0.99
N THR A 110 -46.49 20.70 2.15
CA THR A 110 -46.09 21.46 3.34
C THR A 110 -44.71 21.05 3.86
N SER A 111 -44.07 21.95 4.61
CA SER A 111 -42.81 21.66 5.30
C SER A 111 -42.90 20.46 6.26
N LYS A 112 -44.06 20.25 6.89
CA LYS A 112 -44.34 19.08 7.73
C LYS A 112 -44.34 17.77 6.92
N ALA A 113 -44.95 17.78 5.73
CA ALA A 113 -44.96 16.64 4.83
C ALA A 113 -43.56 16.31 4.28
N LEU A 114 -42.76 17.32 3.93
CA LEU A 114 -41.35 17.15 3.58
C LEU A 114 -40.52 16.54 4.72
N ALA A 115 -40.75 17.00 5.95
CA ALA A 115 -40.05 16.47 7.12
C ALA A 115 -40.40 14.99 7.39
N SER A 116 -41.64 14.55 7.12
CA SER A 116 -42.01 13.13 7.17
C SER A 116 -41.36 12.29 6.06
N LEU A 117 -41.02 12.89 4.92
CA LEU A 117 -40.25 12.25 3.86
C LEU A 117 -38.74 12.16 4.14
N GLY A 118 -38.28 12.65 5.30
CA GLY A 118 -36.87 12.64 5.67
C GLY A 118 -36.06 13.84 5.18
N PHE A 119 -36.68 14.84 4.52
CA PHE A 119 -36.02 16.10 4.15
C PHE A 119 -35.87 17.03 5.37
N LYS A 120 -35.12 16.58 6.38
CA LYS A 120 -34.78 17.36 7.58
C LYS A 120 -33.38 17.96 7.41
N GLY A 121 -33.27 19.28 7.44
CA GLY A 121 -31.99 19.98 7.27
C GLY A 121 -31.41 19.82 5.86
N ASP A 122 -30.14 20.15 5.67
CA ASP A 122 -29.50 20.18 4.36
C ASP A 122 -29.30 18.79 3.74
N THR A 123 -29.20 18.73 2.41
CA THR A 123 -28.86 17.49 1.70
C THR A 123 -27.38 17.16 1.96
N PRO A 124 -27.05 15.95 2.46
CA PRO A 124 -25.66 15.56 2.73
C PRO A 124 -24.79 15.54 1.46
N ARG A 125 -23.48 15.74 1.62
CA ARG A 125 -22.50 15.73 0.53
C ARG A 125 -21.65 14.46 0.44
N SER A 126 -21.40 13.79 1.56
CA SER A 126 -20.60 12.56 1.58
C SER A 126 -21.38 11.39 0.94
N PRO A 127 -20.74 10.51 0.14
CA PRO A 127 -21.39 9.38 -0.51
C PRO A 127 -22.26 8.52 0.41
N ASP A 128 -21.70 8.01 1.52
CA ASP A 128 -22.43 7.11 2.43
C ASP A 128 -23.66 7.77 3.06
N THR A 129 -23.49 8.99 3.56
CA THR A 129 -24.59 9.73 4.18
C THR A 129 -25.65 10.09 3.16
N LEU A 130 -25.27 10.43 1.92
CA LEU A 130 -26.19 10.76 0.84
C LEU A 130 -26.97 9.53 0.36
N VAL A 131 -26.32 8.38 0.22
CA VAL A 131 -26.99 7.10 -0.09
C VAL A 131 -27.99 6.72 0.99
N ARG A 132 -27.61 6.83 2.27
CA ARG A 132 -28.53 6.57 3.39
C ARG A 132 -29.71 7.55 3.38
N PHE A 133 -29.44 8.83 3.14
CA PHE A 133 -30.47 9.85 3.02
C PHE A 133 -31.45 9.54 1.88
N ALA A 134 -30.94 9.25 0.68
CA ALA A 134 -31.76 8.91 -0.48
C ALA A 134 -32.57 7.62 -0.26
N THR A 135 -31.98 6.60 0.39
CA THR A 135 -32.68 5.37 0.77
C THR A 135 -33.88 5.67 1.68
N ASN A 136 -33.70 6.52 2.69
CA ASN A 136 -34.79 6.90 3.59
C ASN A 136 -35.90 7.68 2.86
N VAL A 137 -35.53 8.59 1.96
CA VAL A 137 -36.49 9.34 1.13
C VAL A 137 -37.28 8.39 0.23
N LEU A 138 -36.61 7.45 -0.45
CA LEU A 138 -37.27 6.45 -1.30
C LEU A 138 -38.27 5.60 -0.51
N ALA A 139 -37.87 5.10 0.67
CA ALA A 139 -38.75 4.32 1.53
C ALA A 139 -39.95 5.14 2.04
N ALA A 140 -39.75 6.44 2.31
CA ALA A 140 -40.84 7.32 2.72
C ALA A 140 -41.82 7.64 1.58
N LEU A 141 -41.31 7.84 0.36
CA LEU A 141 -42.13 8.07 -0.84
C LEU A 141 -43.01 6.87 -1.21
N ASP A 142 -42.58 5.65 -0.89
CA ASP A 142 -43.36 4.43 -1.10
C ASP A 142 -44.45 4.23 -0.04
N SER A 143 -44.18 4.65 1.20
CA SER A 143 -45.04 4.38 2.36
C SER A 143 -46.03 5.49 2.70
N HIS A 144 -45.80 6.74 2.28
CA HIS A 144 -46.60 7.89 2.69
C HIS A 144 -47.55 8.36 1.58
N THR A 145 -48.83 8.52 1.94
CA THR A 145 -49.75 9.32 1.13
C THR A 145 -49.49 10.80 1.40
N LEU A 146 -49.05 11.54 0.38
CA LEU A 146 -48.80 12.97 0.49
C LEU A 146 -50.06 13.77 0.12
N THR A 147 -50.43 14.71 0.98
CA THR A 147 -51.58 15.62 0.74
C THR A 147 -51.06 16.95 0.18
N PRO A 148 -51.42 17.34 -1.06
CA PRO A 148 -51.01 18.61 -1.67
C PRO A 148 -51.50 19.82 -0.87
N VAL A 149 -50.80 20.95 -1.01
CA VAL A 149 -51.22 22.24 -0.41
C VAL A 149 -52.44 22.83 -1.13
N ASP A 150 -52.47 22.71 -2.46
CA ASP A 150 -53.55 23.20 -3.32
C ASP A 150 -53.98 22.09 -4.30
N ASP A 151 -55.27 22.06 -4.66
CA ASP A 151 -55.86 21.03 -5.55
C ASP A 151 -55.24 20.96 -6.96
N GLY A 152 -54.50 22.00 -7.37
CA GLY A 152 -53.78 22.06 -8.65
C GLY A 152 -52.31 21.60 -8.62
N ALA A 153 -51.74 21.35 -7.43
CA ALA A 153 -50.34 20.95 -7.30
C ALA A 153 -50.19 19.44 -7.48
N SER A 154 -49.55 19.01 -8.56
CA SER A 154 -49.30 17.59 -8.86
C SER A 154 -47.81 17.34 -9.09
N VAL A 155 -47.26 16.39 -8.33
CA VAL A 155 -45.88 15.88 -8.51
C VAL A 155 -45.95 14.40 -8.87
N ASP A 156 -45.30 14.03 -9.96
CA ASP A 156 -45.16 12.63 -10.35
C ASP A 156 -44.11 11.93 -9.48
N VAL A 157 -44.57 11.41 -8.34
CA VAL A 157 -43.74 10.67 -7.38
C VAL A 157 -43.09 9.44 -8.04
N LYS A 158 -43.80 8.75 -8.94
CA LYS A 158 -43.26 7.57 -9.63
C LYS A 158 -42.08 7.96 -10.52
N LYS A 159 -42.15 9.11 -11.20
CA LYS A 159 -41.04 9.65 -11.99
C LYS A 159 -39.87 10.12 -11.13
N LEU A 160 -40.13 10.65 -9.92
CA LEU A 160 -39.06 10.97 -8.97
C LEU A 160 -38.33 9.71 -8.49
N VAL A 161 -39.07 8.67 -8.09
CA VAL A 161 -38.51 7.37 -7.68
C VAL A 161 -37.65 6.78 -8.81
N LYS A 162 -38.17 6.74 -10.04
CA LYS A 162 -37.44 6.27 -11.23
C LYS A 162 -36.15 7.02 -11.55
N ARG A 163 -35.93 8.21 -10.97
CA ARG A 163 -34.69 8.99 -11.12
C ARG A 163 -33.77 8.84 -9.91
N LEU A 164 -34.33 8.83 -8.70
CA LEU A 164 -33.59 8.75 -7.45
C LEU A 164 -32.98 7.36 -7.22
N GLU A 165 -33.75 6.31 -7.45
CA GLU A 165 -33.35 4.92 -7.21
C GLU A 165 -32.09 4.52 -8.00
N PRO A 166 -32.03 4.64 -9.34
CA PRO A 166 -30.83 4.28 -10.09
C PRO A 166 -29.62 5.16 -9.76
N ALA A 167 -29.83 6.43 -9.39
CA ALA A 167 -28.73 7.31 -8.97
C ALA A 167 -28.17 6.88 -7.60
N ARG A 168 -29.04 6.49 -6.66
CA ARG A 168 -28.66 5.95 -5.35
C ARG A 168 -27.90 4.64 -5.50
N ASP A 169 -28.42 3.73 -6.30
CA ASP A 169 -27.83 2.40 -6.53
C ASP A 169 -26.43 2.51 -7.14
N LYS A 170 -26.24 3.43 -8.10
CA LYS A 170 -24.94 3.69 -8.72
C LYS A 170 -23.91 4.17 -7.70
N VAL A 171 -24.24 5.13 -6.84
CA VAL A 171 -23.31 5.61 -5.79
C VAL A 171 -23.01 4.50 -4.79
N HIS A 172 -24.02 3.74 -4.38
CA HIS A 172 -23.84 2.62 -3.45
C HIS A 172 -22.90 1.54 -4.01
N ALA A 173 -23.05 1.17 -5.28
CA ALA A 173 -22.17 0.20 -5.94
C ALA A 173 -20.72 0.71 -6.01
N LEU A 174 -20.51 1.92 -6.52
CA LEU A 174 -19.18 2.51 -6.66
C LEU A 174 -18.48 2.74 -5.31
N ALA A 175 -19.24 3.11 -4.27
CA ALA A 175 -18.68 3.22 -2.92
C ALA A 175 -18.27 1.86 -2.36
N GLY A 176 -19.03 0.80 -2.66
CA GLY A 176 -18.66 -0.58 -2.34
C GLY A 176 -17.37 -1.03 -3.02
N ASP A 177 -17.21 -0.71 -4.31
CA ASP A 177 -16.00 -0.98 -5.06
C ASP A 177 -14.80 -0.19 -4.49
N ALA A 178 -14.98 1.09 -4.17
CA ALA A 178 -13.90 1.92 -3.62
C ALA A 178 -13.45 1.42 -2.24
N LEU A 179 -14.36 0.92 -1.42
CA LEU A 179 -14.03 0.27 -0.15
C LEU A 179 -13.28 -1.05 -0.35
N ARG A 180 -13.57 -1.79 -1.42
CA ARG A 180 -12.84 -3.02 -1.77
C ARG A 180 -11.42 -2.68 -2.19
N GLU A 181 -11.24 -1.76 -3.14
CA GLU A 181 -9.93 -1.28 -3.61
C GLU A 181 -9.09 -0.73 -2.44
N ALA A 182 -9.68 0.08 -1.55
CA ALA A 182 -8.97 0.58 -0.37
C ALA A 182 -8.43 -0.54 0.54
N ARG A 183 -9.12 -1.68 0.64
CA ARG A 183 -8.65 -2.85 1.40
C ARG A 183 -7.56 -3.61 0.65
N GLU A 184 -7.66 -3.71 -0.67
CA GLU A 184 -6.66 -4.34 -1.54
C GLU A 184 -5.35 -3.55 -1.47
N LEU A 185 -5.41 -2.21 -1.59
CA LEU A 185 -4.28 -1.31 -1.37
C LEU A 185 -3.68 -1.39 0.04
N GLN A 186 -4.51 -1.47 1.08
CA GLN A 186 -4.01 -1.63 2.44
C GLN A 186 -3.23 -2.95 2.62
N GLN A 187 -3.68 -4.02 1.98
CA GLN A 187 -3.02 -5.33 2.02
C GLN A 187 -1.67 -5.31 1.28
N THR A 188 -1.62 -4.75 0.07
CA THR A 188 -0.37 -4.65 -0.69
C THR A 188 0.63 -3.73 0.01
N GLN A 189 0.17 -2.64 0.61
CA GLN A 189 1.02 -1.76 1.42
C GLN A 189 1.59 -2.45 2.66
N ALA A 190 0.78 -3.25 3.37
CA ALA A 190 1.23 -4.02 4.53
C ALA A 190 2.25 -5.10 4.12
N ALA A 191 2.01 -5.80 3.02
CA ALA A 191 2.93 -6.80 2.46
C ALA A 191 4.28 -6.18 2.08
N ARG A 192 4.24 -5.02 1.41
CA ARG A 192 5.42 -4.23 1.06
C ARG A 192 6.23 -3.79 2.28
N ASN A 193 5.59 -3.23 3.31
CA ASN A 193 6.27 -2.81 4.52
C ASN A 193 6.93 -4.00 5.24
N SER A 194 6.21 -5.13 5.32
CA SER A 194 6.76 -6.37 5.89
C SER A 194 7.96 -6.89 5.11
N ALA A 195 7.94 -6.78 3.77
CA ALA A 195 9.06 -7.17 2.92
C ALA A 195 10.29 -6.25 3.12
N ILE A 196 10.07 -4.95 3.34
CA ILE A 196 11.15 -4.01 3.68
C ILE A 196 11.81 -4.43 5.00
N GLU A 197 11.01 -4.70 6.04
CA GLU A 197 11.52 -5.11 7.35
C GLU A 197 12.37 -6.37 7.26
N ARG A 198 11.85 -7.43 6.61
CA ARG A 198 12.59 -8.68 6.41
C ARG A 198 13.86 -8.49 5.60
N ALA A 199 13.82 -7.68 4.54
CA ALA A 199 15.00 -7.39 3.73
C ALA A 199 16.07 -6.62 4.51
N VAL A 200 15.67 -5.65 5.36
CA VAL A 200 16.60 -4.92 6.24
C VAL A 200 17.21 -5.84 7.30
N GLU A 201 16.41 -6.69 7.93
CA GLU A 201 16.88 -7.65 8.92
C GLU A 201 17.89 -8.64 8.31
N ALA A 202 17.53 -9.25 7.17
CA ALA A 202 18.40 -10.16 6.44
C ALA A 202 19.69 -9.46 6.00
N PHE A 203 19.60 -8.23 5.48
CA PHE A 203 20.77 -7.43 5.12
C PHE A 203 21.70 -7.21 6.30
N ASN A 204 21.20 -6.65 7.42
CA ASN A 204 22.02 -6.32 8.57
C ASN A 204 22.67 -7.59 9.17
N GLY A 205 21.93 -8.71 9.23
CA GLY A 205 22.44 -9.98 9.73
C GLY A 205 23.54 -10.57 8.83
N VAL A 206 23.29 -10.64 7.51
CA VAL A 206 24.24 -11.20 6.55
C VAL A 206 25.48 -10.33 6.39
N ALA A 207 25.31 -9.02 6.21
CA ALA A 207 26.40 -8.05 6.10
C ALA A 207 27.24 -8.00 7.38
N GLY A 208 26.59 -8.01 8.55
CA GLY A 208 27.25 -8.07 9.85
C GLY A 208 28.11 -9.33 10.00
N ALA A 209 27.55 -10.51 9.74
CA ALA A 209 28.28 -11.76 9.82
C ALA A 209 29.43 -11.83 8.80
N ALA A 210 29.20 -11.43 7.55
CA ALA A 210 30.23 -11.43 6.51
C ALA A 210 31.40 -10.51 6.88
N SER A 211 31.13 -9.28 7.33
CA SER A 211 32.17 -8.33 7.75
C SER A 211 32.98 -8.86 8.94
N ALA A 212 32.32 -9.48 9.94
CA ALA A 212 33.00 -10.06 11.09
C ALA A 212 33.91 -11.25 10.71
N LEU A 213 33.47 -12.11 9.77
CA LEU A 213 34.28 -13.21 9.26
C LEU A 213 35.51 -12.70 8.47
N LEU A 214 35.33 -11.64 7.69
CA LEU A 214 36.43 -10.98 6.97
C LEU A 214 37.46 -10.37 7.94
N ASP A 215 37.00 -9.67 8.98
CA ASP A 215 37.87 -9.11 10.03
C ASP A 215 38.64 -10.24 10.75
N LEU A 216 37.98 -11.35 11.08
CA LEU A 216 38.58 -12.50 11.76
C LEU A 216 39.78 -13.09 11.01
N VAL A 217 39.77 -13.05 9.67
CA VAL A 217 40.86 -13.56 8.83
C VAL A 217 41.80 -12.47 8.29
N GLY A 218 41.69 -11.25 8.82
CA GLY A 218 42.56 -10.12 8.47
C GLY A 218 42.25 -9.47 7.13
N GLU A 219 41.06 -9.67 6.56
CA GLU A 219 40.59 -9.05 5.31
C GLU A 219 39.89 -7.70 5.58
N THR A 220 40.54 -6.80 6.34
CA THR A 220 39.93 -5.57 6.88
C THR A 220 39.35 -4.65 5.80
N ALA A 221 40.03 -4.47 4.67
CA ALA A 221 39.54 -3.62 3.59
C ALA A 221 38.23 -4.13 2.96
N LEU A 222 37.99 -5.44 2.97
CA LEU A 222 36.74 -6.02 2.48
C LEU A 222 35.67 -6.07 3.57
N ALA A 223 36.09 -6.26 4.83
CA ALA A 223 35.18 -6.13 5.96
C ALA A 223 34.52 -4.75 5.98
N GLU A 224 35.30 -3.67 5.76
CA GLU A 224 34.77 -2.30 5.71
C GLU A 224 33.71 -2.11 4.60
N ARG A 225 33.95 -2.65 3.40
CA ARG A 225 33.01 -2.54 2.26
C ARG A 225 31.70 -3.29 2.47
N THR A 226 31.72 -4.34 3.29
CA THR A 226 30.54 -5.17 3.58
C THR A 226 29.88 -4.81 4.91
N ARG A 227 30.49 -3.91 5.70
CA ARG A 227 30.00 -3.57 7.03
C ARG A 227 28.67 -2.83 6.95
N PRO A 228 27.64 -3.25 7.70
CA PRO A 228 26.37 -2.53 7.75
C PRO A 228 26.56 -1.15 8.39
N SER A 229 25.81 -0.16 7.91
CA SER A 229 25.80 1.17 8.50
C SER A 229 25.17 1.15 9.89
N ALA A 230 25.83 1.83 10.84
CA ALA A 230 25.31 2.04 12.19
C ALA A 230 24.25 3.16 12.26
N ARG A 231 24.17 4.01 11.25
CA ARG A 231 23.30 5.20 11.21
C ARG A 231 22.06 4.99 10.32
N ARG A 232 22.20 4.15 9.29
CA ARG A 232 21.14 3.87 8.32
C ARG A 232 21.02 2.37 8.09
N SER A 233 19.94 1.78 8.58
CA SER A 233 19.68 0.35 8.36
C SER A 233 19.49 0.02 6.87
N GLY A 234 19.93 -1.17 6.46
CA GLY A 234 19.73 -1.65 5.10
C GLY A 234 20.71 -1.11 4.05
N VAL A 235 21.80 -0.46 4.47
CA VAL A 235 22.90 -0.03 3.58
C VAL A 235 24.25 -0.32 4.22
N THR A 236 25.31 -0.42 3.40
CA THR A 236 26.68 -0.52 3.93
C THR A 236 27.20 0.84 4.37
N GLN A 237 28.25 0.87 5.20
CA GLN A 237 28.91 2.12 5.62
C GLN A 237 29.44 2.90 4.41
N THR A 238 30.07 2.21 3.46
CA THR A 238 30.60 2.84 2.24
C THR A 238 29.51 3.47 1.38
N GLU A 239 28.33 2.86 1.28
CA GLU A 239 27.20 3.42 0.51
C GLU A 239 26.47 4.55 1.24
N GLU A 240 26.62 4.68 2.55
CA GLU A 240 26.11 5.84 3.30
C GLU A 240 26.92 7.11 2.99
N GLU A 241 28.23 6.95 2.77
CA GLU A 241 29.16 8.06 2.51
C GLU A 241 29.05 8.63 1.08
N ASP A 242 28.36 7.93 0.17
CA ASP A 242 28.00 8.46 -1.15
C ASP A 242 26.93 9.57 -1.02
N PRO A 243 27.14 10.77 -1.60
CA PRO A 243 26.16 11.85 -1.54
C PRO A 243 24.83 11.43 -2.19
N PRO A 244 23.68 11.90 -1.68
CA PRO A 244 22.39 11.57 -2.25
C PRO A 244 22.31 12.07 -3.70
N VAL A 245 21.90 11.20 -4.62
CA VAL A 245 21.50 11.60 -5.97
C VAL A 245 20.24 12.45 -5.81
N ASP A 246 20.35 13.75 -6.09
CA ASP A 246 19.22 14.69 -6.04
C ASP A 246 18.07 14.16 -6.92
N PRO A 247 16.81 14.18 -6.44
CA PRO A 247 15.68 13.98 -7.32
C PRO A 247 15.64 15.16 -8.29
N THR A 248 15.86 14.87 -9.57
CA THR A 248 15.69 15.85 -10.64
C THR A 248 14.30 16.49 -10.49
N PRO A 249 14.16 17.82 -10.44
CA PRO A 249 12.86 18.44 -10.35
C PRO A 249 12.09 18.14 -11.64
N THR A 250 11.02 17.37 -11.54
CA THR A 250 10.01 17.28 -12.61
C THR A 250 9.42 18.67 -12.81
N ALA A 251 9.64 19.21 -14.00
CA ALA A 251 9.01 20.43 -14.51
C ALA A 251 7.52 20.23 -14.79
#